data_AF-A0A972LH72-F1
#
_entry.id   AF-A0A972LH72-F1
#
_cell.length_a   1.000
_cell.length_b   1.000
_cell.length_c   1.000
_cell.angle_alpha   90.00
_cell.angle_beta   90.00
_cell.angle_gamma   90.00
#
_symmetry.space_group_name_H-M   'P 1'
#
loop_
_entity.id
_entity.type
_entity.pdbx_description
1 polymer ?
#
loop_
_entity_poly.entity_id
_entity_poly.type
_entity_poly.pdbx_seq_one_letter_code
_entity_poly.pdbx_strand_id
1 'polypeptide(L)' 'MPATESEFKGNAMIVLSQGDEDKFPFQFGLKKAKLVIEYIEDIKKFVEKHSE' A
#
# COMPACT_ATOMS: atom_id res chain seq x y z
N MET A 1 2.61 11.25 -7.78
CA MET A 1 2.12 11.05 -6.39
C MET A 1 2.19 9.56 -6.11
N PRO A 2 2.89 9.11 -5.05
CA PRO A 2 3.17 7.68 -4.85
C PRO A 2 1.95 6.86 -4.43
N ALA A 3 0.82 7.50 -4.09
CA ALA A 3 -0.45 6.84 -3.80
C ALA A 3 -1.55 7.39 -4.72
N THR A 4 -2.17 6.51 -5.51
CA THR A 4 -3.31 6.83 -6.38
C THR A 4 -4.49 5.92 -6.08
N GLU A 5 -5.71 6.44 -6.25
CA GLU A 5 -6.93 5.65 -6.13
C GLU A 5 -7.26 4.97 -7.46
N SER A 6 -7.77 3.75 -7.37
CA SER A 6 -8.21 2.95 -8.51
C SER A 6 -9.48 2.17 -8.15
N GLU A 7 -10.14 1.60 -9.15
CA GLU A 7 -11.30 0.75 -8.96
C GLU A 7 -11.10 -0.59 -9.68
N PHE A 8 -11.37 -1.68 -8.99
CA PHE A 8 -11.36 -3.01 -9.58
C PHE A 8 -12.67 -3.74 -9.26
N LYS A 9 -13.45 -4.01 -10.30
CA LYS A 9 -14.75 -4.71 -10.21
C LYS A 9 -15.68 -4.07 -9.16
N GLY A 10 -15.81 -2.74 -9.17
CA GLY A 10 -16.64 -2.01 -8.20
C GLY A 10 -16.05 -1.85 -6.80
N ASN A 11 -14.80 -2.26 -6.57
CA ASN A 11 -14.14 -2.11 -5.28
C ASN A 11 -13.05 -1.04 -5.36
N ALA A 12 -13.07 -0.10 -4.42
CA ALA A 12 -12.03 0.91 -4.27
C ALA A 12 -10.68 0.26 -3.89
N MET A 13 -9.63 0.69 -4.57
CA MET A 13 -8.26 0.25 -4.40
C MET A 13 -7.33 1.45 -4.27
N ILE A 14 -6.24 1.24 -3.54
CA ILE A 14 -5.10 2.16 -3.51
C ILE A 14 -3.93 1.49 -4.23
N VAL A 15 -3.25 2.27 -5.06
CA VAL A 15 -2.07 1.86 -5.82
C VAL A 15 -0.89 2.66 -5.28
N LEU A 16 0.10 1.95 -4.74
CA LEU A 16 1.38 2.47 -4.29
C LEU A 16 2.44 2.16 -5.34
N SER A 17 2.96 3.19 -5.99
CA SER A 17 3.98 3.05 -7.04
C SER A 17 5.29 3.72 -6.62
N GLN A 18 6.42 3.12 -6.97
CA GLN A 18 7.75 3.74 -6.78
C GLN A 18 8.08 4.78 -7.87
N GLY A 19 7.24 4.94 -8.89
CA GLY A 19 7.43 5.92 -9.96
C GLY A 19 6.70 5.55 -11.25
N ASP A 20 6.87 6.35 -12.30
CA ASP A 20 6.18 6.13 -13.59
C ASP A 20 6.64 4.86 -14.35
N GLU A 21 7.80 4.32 -14.01
CA GLU A 21 8.36 3.10 -14.63
C GLU A 21 8.05 1.81 -13.85
N ASP A 22 7.32 1.89 -12.74
CA ASP A 22 6.99 0.73 -11.93
C ASP A 22 5.98 -0.16 -12.66
N LYS A 23 6.47 -1.24 -13.26
CA LYS A 23 5.64 -2.19 -14.03
C LYS A 23 4.68 -3.00 -13.16
N PHE A 24 4.95 -3.10 -11.85
CA PHE A 24 4.16 -3.90 -10.93
C PHE A 24 3.90 -3.13 -9.63
N PRO A 25 3.11 -2.04 -9.70
CA PRO A 25 2.85 -1.23 -8.54
C PRO A 25 2.08 -2.05 -7.48
N PHE A 26 2.41 -1.80 -6.23
CA PHE A 26 1.78 -2.49 -5.11
C PHE A 26 0.38 -1.93 -4.90
N GLN A 27 -0.66 -2.75 -5.07
CA GLN A 27 -2.04 -2.29 -4.94
C GLN A 27 -2.89 -3.18 -4.05
N PHE A 28 -3.81 -2.58 -3.32
CA PHE A 28 -4.69 -3.30 -2.41
C PHE A 28 -6.01 -2.56 -2.17
N GLY A 29 -7.06 -3.33 -1.89
CA GLY A 29 -8.40 -2.80 -1.63
C GLY A 29 -8.57 -2.24 -0.21
N LEU A 30 -9.70 -1.55 0.00
CA LEU A 30 -10.05 -0.88 1.26
C LEU A 30 -9.91 -1.76 2.52
N LYS A 31 -10.28 -3.05 2.45
CA LYS A 31 -10.16 -3.97 3.60
C LYS A 31 -8.71 -4.11 4.08
N LYS A 32 -7.77 -4.25 3.14
CA LYS A 32 -6.34 -4.33 3.46
C LYS A 32 -5.82 -2.97 3.92
N ALA A 33 -6.30 -1.87 3.34
CA ALA A 33 -5.92 -0.52 3.77
C ALA A 33 -6.27 -0.25 5.24
N LYS A 34 -7.48 -0.65 5.68
CA LYS A 34 -7.88 -0.54 7.08
C LYS A 34 -6.95 -1.33 8.00
N LEU A 35 -6.58 -2.55 7.62
CA LEU A 35 -5.67 -3.40 8.38
C LEU A 35 -4.27 -2.77 8.50
N VAL A 36 -3.75 -2.18 7.42
CA VAL A 36 -2.46 -1.47 7.43
C VAL A 36 -2.50 -0.28 8.38
N ILE A 37 -3.61 0.47 8.43
CA ILE A 37 -3.77 1.60 9.36
C ILE A 37 -3.84 1.10 10.81
N GLU A 38 -4.60 0.04 11.06
CA GLU A 38 -4.76 -0.56 12.40
C GLU A 38 -3.42 -1.02 13.00
N TYR A 39 -2.55 -1.61 12.17
CA TYR A 39 -1.26 -2.14 12.59
C TYR A 39 -0.06 -1.31 12.10
N ILE A 40 -0.26 -0.02 11.82
CA ILE A 40 0.79 0.81 11.20
C ILE A 40 2.05 0.91 12.06
N GLU A 41 1.90 0.94 13.38
CA GLU A 41 3.02 1.01 14.32
C GLU A 41 3.84 -0.28 14.34
N ASP A 42 3.19 -1.45 14.25
CA ASP A 42 3.88 -2.73 14.16
C ASP A 42 4.62 -2.87 12.82
N ILE A 43 4.01 -2.37 11.73
CA ILE A 43 4.66 -2.32 10.40
C ILE A 43 5.90 -1.43 10.44
N LYS A 44 5.84 -0.24 11.07
CA LYS A 44 7.02 0.63 11.24
C LYS A 44 8.15 -0.07 11.98
N LYS A 45 7.85 -0.70 13.13
CA LYS A 45 8.84 -1.46 13.91
C LYS A 45 9.43 -2.62 13.11
N PHE A 46 8.60 -3.31 12.32
CA PHE A 46 9.05 -4.36 11.42
C PHE A 46 10.04 -3.82 10.38
N VAL A 47 9.73 -2.69 9.73
CA VAL A 47 10.64 -2.05 8.77
C VAL A 47 11.96 -1.65 9.45
N GLU A 48 11.91 -0.96 10.60
CA GLU A 48 13.10 -0.57 11.35
C GLU A 48 13.99 -1.77 11.72
N LYS A 49 13.37 -2.88 12.15
CA LYS A 49 14.09 -4.13 12.50
C LYS A 49 14.81 -4.76 11.32
N HIS A 50 14.36 -4.53 10.09
CA HIS A 50 14.82 -5.22 8.89
C HIS A 50 15.47 -4.29 7.84
N SER A 51 15.69 -3.02 8.15
CA SER A 51 16.31 -2.04 7.23
C SER A 51 17.85 -2.08 7.24
N GLU A 52 18.47 -3.23 7.49
CA GLU A 52 19.94 -3.43 7.39
C GLU A 52 20.40 -3.67 5.95
#